data_AF-A0A5E6M783-F1
#
_entry.id   AF-A0A5E6M783-F1
#
_cell.length_a   1.000
_cell.length_b   1.000
_cell.length_c   1.000
_cell.angle_alpha   90.00
_cell.angle_beta   90.00
_cell.angle_gamma   90.00
#
_symmetry.space_group_name_H-M   'P 1'
#
loop_
_entity.id
_entity.type
_entity.pdbx_description
1 polymer ?
#
loop_
_entity_poly.entity_id
_entity_poly.type
_entity_poly.pdbx_seq_one_letter_code
_entity_poly.pdbx_strand_id
1 'polypeptide(L)'
;MRKRNFASIVEEICERDGRYVDEAYYFVREALHSTEKGGKRRTKSRTTASTGKELLESLRMHALKEFGPMSKLVFSEWGIRNCSDLGDVILSLASYGVLGRTSAGSRKDFKKGFSFTSAFVKPFRPAGMVRPARKRKAAQTEAKAGKPGRGQKKAPAA
;
A
#
# COMPACT_ATOMS: atom_id res chain seq x y z
N MET A 1 0.05 15.24 38.33
CA MET A 1 0.69 14.72 37.10
C MET A 1 -0.37 14.59 36.02
N ARG A 2 -0.33 15.38 34.94
CA ARG A 2 -1.29 15.27 33.84
C ARG A 2 -1.08 13.92 33.16
N LYS A 3 -2.09 13.05 33.14
CA LYS A 3 -2.12 11.88 32.25
C LYS A 3 -1.90 12.42 30.85
N ARG A 4 -0.74 12.12 30.22
CA ARG A 4 -0.50 12.49 28.82
C ARG A 4 -1.63 11.89 28.00
N ASN A 5 -2.47 12.74 27.42
CA ASN A 5 -3.59 12.31 26.63
C ASN A 5 -3.06 11.83 25.27
N PHE A 6 -3.71 10.84 24.66
CA PHE A 6 -3.25 10.28 23.38
C PHE A 6 -3.11 11.36 22.29
N ALA A 7 -4.06 12.31 22.24
CA ALA A 7 -4.01 13.42 21.31
C ALA A 7 -2.71 14.24 21.41
N SER A 8 -2.27 14.58 22.64
CA SER A 8 -1.03 15.33 22.85
C SER A 8 0.22 14.52 22.48
N ILE A 9 0.15 13.19 22.56
CA ILE A 9 1.26 12.32 22.11
C ILE A 9 1.33 12.33 20.58
N VAL A 10 0.20 12.24 19.89
CA VAL A 10 0.17 12.29 18.43
C VAL A 10 0.65 13.65 17.93
N GLU A 11 0.21 14.73 18.55
CA GLU A 11 0.67 16.09 18.25
C GLU A 11 2.20 16.22 18.41
N GLU A 12 2.76 15.74 19.53
CA GLU A 12 4.22 15.73 19.74
C GLU A 12 4.96 14.85 18.70
N ILE A 13 4.37 13.72 18.29
CA ILE A 13 4.95 12.88 17.24
C ILE A 13 4.93 13.62 15.89
N CYS A 14 3.81 14.26 15.53
CA CYS A 14 3.68 15.02 14.29
C CYS A 14 4.62 16.25 14.27
N GLU A 15 4.84 16.91 15.41
CA GLU A 15 5.80 18.00 15.54
C GLU A 15 7.25 17.53 15.36
N ARG A 16 7.60 16.33 15.85
CA ARG A 16 8.95 15.77 15.71
C ARG A 16 9.19 15.10 14.36
N ASP A 17 8.20 14.40 13.84
CA ASP A 17 8.29 13.57 12.63
C ASP A 17 6.95 13.57 11.88
N GLY A 18 6.69 14.65 11.13
CA GLY A 18 5.49 14.84 10.30
C GLY A 18 5.45 14.00 9.02
N ARG A 19 6.07 12.81 8.99
CA ARG A 19 6.04 11.90 7.84
C ARG A 19 4.66 11.28 7.60
N TYR A 20 3.86 11.18 8.65
CA TYR A 20 2.54 10.59 8.64
C TYR A 20 1.55 11.59 9.26
N VAL A 21 0.33 11.60 8.75
CA VAL A 21 -0.76 12.41 9.30
C VAL A 21 -1.23 11.86 10.65
N ASP A 22 -1.86 12.70 11.46
CA ASP A 22 -2.35 12.34 12.77
C ASP A 22 -3.38 11.19 12.71
N GLU A 23 -4.26 11.16 11.71
CA GLU A 23 -5.27 10.09 11.56
C GLU A 23 -4.65 8.70 11.44
N ALA A 24 -3.44 8.59 10.87
CA ALA A 24 -2.73 7.31 10.79
C ALA A 24 -2.46 6.73 12.19
N TYR A 25 -2.10 7.57 13.14
CA TYR A 25 -1.83 7.16 14.52
C TYR A 25 -3.12 6.76 15.25
N TYR A 26 -4.21 7.49 15.04
CA TYR A 26 -5.53 7.15 15.57
C TYR A 26 -6.01 5.80 15.05
N PHE A 27 -5.91 5.58 13.75
CA PHE A 27 -6.27 4.32 13.10
C PHE A 27 -5.45 3.14 13.63
N VAL A 28 -4.13 3.27 13.71
CA VAL A 28 -3.26 2.21 14.24
C VAL A 28 -3.61 1.87 15.69
N ARG A 29 -3.85 2.88 16.53
CA ARG A 29 -4.28 2.65 17.92
C ARG A 29 -5.58 1.85 17.99
N GLU A 30 -6.57 2.19 17.16
CA GLU A 30 -7.86 1.51 17.13
C GLU A 30 -7.77 0.07 16.61
N ALA A 31 -6.98 -0.12 15.54
CA ALA A 31 -6.69 -1.44 14.99
C ALA A 31 -6.00 -2.35 16.02
N LEU A 32 -5.08 -1.81 16.82
CA LEU A 32 -4.38 -2.57 17.86
C LEU A 32 -5.29 -2.92 19.03
N HIS A 33 -6.14 -2.00 19.51
CA HIS A 33 -7.14 -2.31 20.54
C HIS A 33 -8.16 -3.38 20.07
N SER A 34 -8.42 -3.44 18.76
CA SER A 34 -9.26 -4.48 18.17
C SER A 34 -8.64 -5.89 18.25
N THR A 35 -7.31 -6.01 18.28
CA THR A 35 -6.64 -7.32 18.43
C THR A 35 -6.85 -7.95 19.81
N GLU A 36 -6.81 -7.13 20.86
CA GLU A 36 -6.99 -7.59 22.24
C GLU A 36 -8.40 -8.16 22.45
N LYS A 37 -9.42 -7.55 21.83
CA LYS A 37 -10.81 -8.04 21.89
C LYS A 37 -11.04 -9.30 21.03
N GLY A 38 -10.33 -9.43 19.90
CA GLY A 38 -10.43 -10.58 18.99
C GLY A 38 -9.77 -11.87 19.50
N GLY A 39 -8.82 -11.76 20.43
CA GLY A 39 -8.07 -12.89 21.00
C GLY A 39 -8.89 -13.93 21.78
N LYS A 40 -10.16 -13.66 22.10
CA LYS A 40 -11.04 -14.62 22.79
C LYS A 40 -11.60 -15.74 21.91
N ARG A 41 -11.49 -15.67 20.57
CA ARG A 41 -12.09 -16.67 19.66
C ARG A 41 -11.10 -17.68 19.04
N ARG A 42 -9.80 -17.56 19.28
CA ARG A 42 -8.81 -18.56 18.82
C ARG A 42 -7.99 -19.04 20.00
N THR A 43 -8.49 -20.11 20.60
CA THR A 43 -7.74 -21.14 21.33
C THR A 43 -6.92 -20.68 22.54
N LYS A 44 -7.38 -21.16 23.70
CA LYS A 44 -6.66 -21.32 24.96
C LYS A 44 -5.19 -21.72 24.71
N SER A 45 -4.28 -20.76 24.89
CA SER A 45 -2.82 -20.88 25.01
C SER A 45 -2.17 -19.84 24.10
N ARG A 46 -1.90 -18.66 24.68
CA ARG A 46 -0.65 -17.91 24.48
C ARG A 46 -0.74 -16.54 25.16
N THR A 47 -0.15 -16.47 26.33
CA THR A 47 0.29 -15.24 27.00
C THR A 47 1.49 -14.62 26.26
N THR A 48 1.50 -14.57 24.92
CA THR A 48 2.72 -14.35 24.15
C THR A 48 2.61 -13.14 23.24
N ALA A 49 3.57 -12.23 23.39
CA ALA A 49 3.89 -11.13 22.51
C ALA A 49 3.31 -11.25 21.09
N SER A 50 2.36 -10.36 20.76
CA SER A 50 1.85 -10.22 19.41
C SER A 50 3.03 -9.87 18.49
N THR A 51 3.36 -10.76 17.56
CA THR A 51 4.51 -10.56 16.66
C THR A 51 4.18 -9.45 15.65
N GLY A 52 5.15 -8.71 15.12
CA GLY A 52 4.92 -7.64 14.13
C GLY A 52 4.07 -8.06 12.93
N LYS A 53 4.10 -9.35 12.53
CA LYS A 53 3.23 -9.93 11.51
C LYS A 53 1.75 -9.98 11.90
N GLU A 54 1.45 -10.32 13.16
CA GLU A 54 0.07 -10.36 13.66
C GLU A 54 -0.52 -8.95 13.75
N LEU A 55 0.30 -7.96 14.13
CA LEU A 55 -0.10 -6.55 14.11
C LEU A 55 -0.40 -6.08 12.68
N LEU A 56 0.41 -6.47 11.70
CA LEU A 56 0.14 -6.15 10.30
C LEU A 56 -1.17 -6.78 9.81
N GLU A 57 -1.40 -8.06 10.12
CA GLU A 57 -2.61 -8.74 9.67
C GLU A 57 -3.86 -8.17 10.35
N SER A 58 -3.79 -7.77 11.61
CA SER A 58 -4.90 -7.12 12.27
C SER A 58 -5.22 -5.74 11.69
N LEU A 59 -4.19 -4.93 11.42
CA LEU A 59 -4.34 -3.65 10.71
C LEU A 59 -4.98 -3.87 9.34
N ARG A 60 -4.55 -4.89 8.60
CA ARG A 60 -5.15 -5.24 7.32
C ARG A 60 -6.63 -5.55 7.43
N MET A 61 -7.01 -6.40 8.38
CA MET A 61 -8.40 -6.80 8.59
C MET A 61 -9.26 -5.62 9.07
N HIS A 62 -8.71 -4.76 9.92
CA HIS A 62 -9.38 -3.54 10.37
C HIS A 62 -9.59 -2.57 9.20
N ALA A 63 -8.55 -2.33 8.39
CA ALA A 63 -8.63 -1.47 7.21
C ALA A 63 -9.65 -1.96 6.19
N LEU A 64 -9.72 -3.27 5.97
CA LEU A 64 -10.71 -3.89 5.08
C LEU A 64 -12.13 -3.76 5.62
N LYS A 65 -12.31 -3.81 6.94
CA LYS A 65 -13.60 -3.65 7.58
C LYS A 65 -14.10 -2.20 7.51
N GLU A 66 -13.21 -1.23 7.65
CA GLU A 66 -13.55 0.19 7.70
C GLU A 66 -13.62 0.83 6.30
N PHE A 67 -12.62 0.59 5.45
CA PHE A 67 -12.49 1.23 4.14
C PHE A 67 -12.58 0.27 2.95
N GLY A 68 -12.45 -1.04 3.17
CA GLY A 68 -12.56 -2.05 2.10
C GLY A 68 -11.55 -1.85 0.97
N PRO A 69 -11.99 -1.63 -0.29
CA PRO A 69 -11.07 -1.40 -1.41
C PRO A 69 -10.36 -0.04 -1.34
N MET A 70 -10.92 0.92 -0.59
CA MET A 70 -10.39 2.28 -0.47
C MET A 70 -9.21 2.38 0.50
N SER A 71 -8.92 1.33 1.29
CA SER A 71 -7.82 1.35 2.27
C SER A 71 -6.48 1.74 1.64
N LYS A 72 -6.22 1.33 0.39
CA LYS A 72 -5.00 1.71 -0.33
C LYS A 72 -4.91 3.22 -0.55
N LEU A 73 -6.01 3.87 -0.91
CA LEU A 73 -6.04 5.31 -1.17
C LEU A 73 -5.86 6.07 0.14
N VAL A 74 -6.62 5.69 1.16
CA VAL A 74 -6.55 6.30 2.50
C VAL A 74 -5.14 6.24 3.06
N PHE A 75 -4.50 5.07 3.02
CA PHE A 75 -3.11 4.94 3.46
C PHE A 75 -2.14 5.78 2.64
N SER A 76 -2.35 5.90 1.33
CA SER A 76 -1.51 6.74 0.48
C SER A 76 -1.59 8.22 0.87
N GLU A 77 -2.79 8.73 1.16
CA GLU A 77 -2.99 10.10 1.63
C GLU A 77 -2.35 10.35 2.99
N TRP A 78 -2.31 9.31 3.84
CA TRP A 78 -1.64 9.36 5.14
C TRP A 78 -0.11 9.23 5.06
N GLY A 79 0.46 9.14 3.86
CA GLY A 79 1.90 8.96 3.64
C GLY A 79 2.39 7.51 3.77
N ILE A 80 1.49 6.56 3.97
CA ILE A 80 1.78 5.15 4.16
C ILE A 80 1.66 4.41 2.81
N ARG A 81 2.80 3.97 2.27
CA ARG A 81 2.84 3.29 0.95
C ARG A 81 3.12 1.80 1.07
N ASN A 82 3.70 1.36 2.18
CA ASN A 82 4.14 0.00 2.36
C ASN A 82 4.01 -0.47 3.83
N CYS A 83 4.17 -1.77 4.08
CA CYS A 83 4.12 -2.31 5.44
C CYS A 83 5.25 -1.82 6.35
N SER A 84 6.38 -1.36 5.79
CA SER A 84 7.47 -0.80 6.61
C SER A 84 7.05 0.55 7.19
N ASP A 85 6.33 1.37 6.40
CA ASP A 85 5.79 2.66 6.85
C ASP A 85 4.77 2.44 7.99
N LEU A 86 3.89 1.43 7.88
CA LEU A 86 3.01 1.03 8.98
C LEU A 86 3.79 0.59 10.22
N GLY A 87 4.86 -0.16 10.03
CA GLY A 87 5.76 -0.56 11.10
C GLY A 87 6.38 0.63 11.82
N ASP A 88 6.74 1.67 11.08
CA ASP A 88 7.32 2.90 11.65
C ASP A 88 6.30 3.66 12.51
N VAL A 89 5.04 3.75 12.06
CA VAL A 89 3.95 4.33 12.86
C VAL A 89 3.74 3.54 14.16
N ILE A 90 3.68 2.20 14.07
CA ILE A 90 3.50 1.32 15.23
C ILE A 90 4.67 1.47 16.21
N LEU A 91 5.91 1.46 15.70
CA LEU A 91 7.12 1.58 16.52
C LEU A 91 7.20 2.96 17.17
N SER A 92 6.82 4.03 16.46
CA SER A 92 6.73 5.37 17.03
C SER A 92 5.75 5.37 18.21
N LEU A 93 4.53 4.86 18.04
CA LEU A 93 3.55 4.75 19.13
C LEU A 93 4.05 3.89 20.31
N ALA A 94 4.80 2.83 20.03
CA ALA A 94 5.41 1.99 21.05
C ALA A 94 6.47 2.74 21.86
N SER A 95 7.30 3.56 21.22
CA SER A 95 8.33 4.37 21.89
C SER A 95 7.73 5.38 22.88
N TYR A 96 6.52 5.89 22.61
CA TYR A 96 5.78 6.76 23.53
C TYR A 96 4.96 6.01 24.59
N GLY A 97 5.05 4.67 24.63
CA GLY A 97 4.38 3.83 25.62
C GLY A 97 2.87 3.70 25.42
N VAL A 98 2.33 4.08 24.24
CA VAL A 98 0.90 4.00 23.94
C VAL A 98 0.43 2.56 23.84
N LEU A 99 1.29 1.66 23.36
CA LEU A 99 0.97 0.25 23.09
C LEU A 99 1.17 -0.69 24.30
N GLY A 100 1.50 -0.13 25.48
CA GLY A 100 1.67 -0.89 26.71
C GLY A 100 2.79 -1.93 26.63
N ARG A 101 2.53 -3.14 27.17
CA ARG A 101 3.49 -4.29 27.17
C ARG A 101 3.57 -5.02 25.83
N THR A 102 2.86 -4.56 24.82
CA THR A 102 2.87 -5.20 23.50
C THR A 102 4.24 -4.97 22.85
N SER A 103 4.97 -6.05 22.59
CA SER A 103 6.23 -5.98 21.86
C SER A 103 5.93 -5.56 20.42
N ALA A 104 6.29 -4.34 20.03
CA ALA A 104 6.01 -3.79 18.70
C ALA A 104 6.79 -4.47 17.54
N GLY A 105 7.46 -5.61 17.79
CA GLY A 105 8.31 -6.27 16.81
C GLY A 105 9.50 -5.41 16.37
N SER A 106 10.22 -5.85 15.35
CA SER A 106 11.31 -5.07 14.73
C SER A 106 10.89 -4.52 13.37
N ARG A 107 11.49 -3.41 12.93
CA ARG A 107 11.35 -2.88 11.56
C ARG A 107 11.55 -3.96 10.47
N LYS A 108 12.39 -4.97 10.74
CA LYS A 108 12.61 -6.11 9.83
C LYS A 108 11.38 -7.01 9.66
N ASP A 109 10.56 -7.16 10.70
CA ASP A 109 9.34 -7.98 10.65
C ASP A 109 8.31 -7.34 9.71
N PHE A 110 8.27 -6.01 9.68
CA PHE A 110 7.36 -5.25 8.84
C PHE A 110 7.74 -5.26 7.35
N LYS A 111 9.03 -5.37 7.02
CA LYS A 111 9.50 -5.54 5.63
C LYS A 111 9.01 -6.83 4.96
N LYS A 112 8.80 -7.89 5.74
CA LYS A 112 8.30 -9.18 5.24
C LYS A 112 6.76 -9.26 5.23
N GLY A 113 6.07 -8.12 5.31
CA GLY A 113 4.62 -8.02 5.28
C GLY A 113 4.00 -8.25 3.89
N PHE A 114 2.75 -7.82 3.74
CA PHE A 114 2.00 -7.95 2.49
C PHE A 114 2.12 -6.70 1.60
N SER A 115 1.84 -6.84 0.30
CA SER A 115 1.70 -5.68 -0.58
C SER A 115 0.28 -5.14 -0.53
N PHE A 116 0.13 -3.82 -0.42
CA PHE A 116 -1.18 -3.14 -0.34
C PHE A 116 -2.06 -3.46 -1.55
N THR A 117 -1.46 -3.55 -2.74
CA THR A 117 -2.18 -3.95 -3.95
C THR A 117 -2.72 -5.38 -3.84
N SER A 118 -1.97 -6.30 -3.23
CA SER A 118 -2.44 -7.68 -3.05
C SER A 118 -3.49 -7.81 -1.96
N ALA A 119 -3.44 -6.96 -0.94
CA ALA A 119 -4.34 -6.99 0.20
C ALA A 119 -5.67 -6.27 -0.03
N PHE A 120 -5.64 -5.10 -0.69
CA PHE A 120 -6.79 -4.20 -0.82
C PHE A 120 -7.35 -4.11 -2.24
N VAL A 121 -6.56 -4.41 -3.28
CA VAL A 121 -7.02 -4.24 -4.68
C VAL A 121 -7.41 -5.58 -5.30
N LYS A 122 -6.56 -6.61 -5.20
CA LYS A 122 -6.84 -7.93 -5.82
C LYS A 122 -8.18 -8.55 -5.39
N PRO A 123 -8.58 -8.53 -4.10
CA PRO A 123 -9.84 -9.16 -3.68
C PRO A 123 -11.09 -8.51 -4.26
N PHE A 124 -11.01 -7.24 -4.65
CA PHE A 124 -12.15 -6.45 -5.15
C PHE A 124 -12.09 -6.24 -6.66
N ARG A 125 -11.15 -6.87 -7.38
CA ARG A 125 -11.18 -6.83 -8.84
C ARG A 125 -12.34 -7.68 -9.34
N PRO A 126 -13.27 -7.13 -10.15
CA PRO A 126 -14.33 -7.92 -10.75
C PRO A 126 -13.71 -8.97 -11.67
N ALA A 127 -14.07 -10.24 -11.46
CA ALA A 127 -13.73 -11.33 -12.36
C ALA A 127 -14.51 -11.14 -13.67
N GLY A 128 -13.89 -10.51 -14.67
CA GLY A 128 -14.52 -10.41 -16.00
C GLY A 128 -14.10 -9.23 -16.88
N MET A 129 -13.44 -8.19 -16.37
CA MET A 129 -13.08 -7.04 -17.21
C MET A 129 -11.66 -7.16 -17.79
N VAL A 130 -11.36 -8.31 -18.40
CA VAL A 130 -10.30 -8.39 -19.41
C VAL A 130 -10.98 -8.07 -20.74
N ARG A 131 -11.09 -6.79 -21.11
CA ARG A 131 -11.29 -6.48 -22.54
C ARG A 131 -10.03 -7.01 -23.24
N PRO A 132 -10.13 -7.97 -24.16
CA PRO A 132 -8.96 -8.40 -24.90
C PRO A 132 -8.39 -7.16 -25.60
N ALA A 133 -7.10 -6.90 -25.35
CA ALA A 133 -6.39 -5.83 -26.04
C ALA A 133 -6.53 -6.08 -27.54
N ARG A 134 -7.35 -5.26 -28.20
CA ARG A 134 -7.52 -5.27 -29.66
C ARG A 134 -6.13 -5.02 -30.24
N LYS A 135 -5.48 -6.06 -30.77
CA LYS A 135 -4.22 -5.96 -31.50
C LYS A 135 -4.42 -4.89 -32.58
N ARG A 136 -3.91 -3.67 -32.36
CA ARG A 136 -3.78 -2.70 -33.44
C ARG A 136 -2.67 -3.26 -34.33
N LYS A 137 -3.04 -3.94 -35.43
CA LYS A 137 -2.10 -4.17 -36.53
C LYS A 137 -1.59 -2.78 -36.92
N ALA A 138 -0.32 -2.53 -36.67
CA ALA A 138 0.36 -1.33 -37.12
C ALA A 138 0.22 -1.29 -38.65
N ALA A 139 -0.36 -0.21 -39.15
CA ALA A 139 -0.40 0.11 -40.56
C ALA A 139 1.04 0.27 -41.04
N GLN A 140 1.50 -0.65 -41.88
CA GLN A 140 2.73 -0.53 -42.63
C GLN A 140 2.43 0.33 -43.85
N THR A 141 2.45 1.65 -43.67
CA THR A 141 2.54 2.60 -44.79
C THR A 141 4.02 2.84 -45.08
N GLU A 142 4.57 2.05 -45.98
CA GLU A 142 5.83 2.38 -46.64
C GLU A 142 5.57 3.47 -47.68
N ALA A 143 5.73 4.72 -47.24
CA ALA A 143 5.94 5.84 -48.14
C ALA A 143 7.44 5.97 -48.41
N LYS A 144 7.89 5.56 -49.61
CA LYS A 144 9.14 6.09 -50.17
C LYS A 144 9.02 6.33 -51.68
N ALA A 145 8.62 7.56 -51.97
CA ALA A 145 9.13 8.44 -53.02
C ALA A 145 9.31 7.87 -54.43
N GLY A 146 8.37 8.20 -55.32
CA GLY A 146 8.65 8.35 -56.75
C GLY A 146 8.99 9.81 -57.09
N LYS A 147 10.02 10.00 -57.94
CA LYS A 147 10.08 10.94 -59.08
C LYS A 147 11.51 11.00 -59.67
N PRO A 148 11.70 11.46 -60.93
CA PRO A 148 11.00 11.16 -62.18
C PRO A 148 12.01 10.72 -63.29
N GLY A 149 11.49 10.40 -64.48
CA GLY A 149 12.23 9.74 -65.56
C GLY A 149 13.18 10.60 -66.42
N ARG A 150 13.89 9.91 -67.31
CA ARG A 150 14.30 10.42 -68.62
C ARG A 150 14.51 9.22 -69.56
N GLY A 151 13.62 9.11 -70.54
CA GLY A 151 13.69 8.07 -71.56
C GLY A 151 14.84 8.28 -72.54
N GLN A 152 15.34 7.18 -73.08
CA GLN A 152 15.95 7.13 -74.41
C GLN A 152 15.55 5.81 -75.08
N LYS A 153 14.58 5.90 -75.99
CA LYS A 153 14.52 5.05 -77.19
C LYS A 153 14.52 6.00 -78.38
N LYS A 154 15.58 5.96 -79.18
CA LYS A 154 15.56 6.00 -80.66
C LYS A 154 17.01 6.05 -81.19
N ALA A 155 17.38 4.99 -81.93
CA ALA A 155 18.37 5.03 -83.03
C ALA A 155 17.87 6.00 -84.13
N PRO A 156 18.64 6.43 -85.17
CA PRO A 156 19.61 5.64 -85.97
C PRO A 156 20.82 6.41 -86.58
N ALA A 157 21.53 5.74 -87.51
CA ALA A 157 22.36 6.22 -88.63
C ALA A 157 23.90 6.08 -88.52
N ALA A 158 24.43 4.98 -89.07
CA ALA A 158 25.42 4.92 -90.16
C ALA A 158 25.56 3.48 -90.63
#